data_AF-W4QNU0-F1
#
_entry.id   AF-W4QNU0-F1
#
_cell.length_a   1.000
_cell.length_b   1.000
_cell.length_c   1.000
_cell.angle_alpha   90.00
_cell.angle_beta   90.00
_cell.angle_gamma   90.00
#
_symmetry.space_group_name_H-M   'P 1'
#
loop_
_entity.id
_entity.type
_entity.pdbx_description
1 polymer ?
#
loop_
_entity_poly.entity_id
_entity_poly.type
_entity_poly.pdbx_seq_one_letter_code
_entity_poly.pdbx_strand_id
1 'polypeptide(L)'
;MNSGAFYTGTYRNLFKEYGYSETVIDARIQETWNTMFFGDEDERIYFEVDDSLGYMLDTGNIDVRTEGMSYGMMMAVQMNNQDVFNRLWNWTMKYMFLTEGENAGYFAWSCSPDGTKNSYGPAPDGEEYFALALFFASHRWEMEKEFSTTVNKQETYYIHVYIKEKMELATRCGIRKIS
;
A
#
# COMPACT_ATOMS: atom_id res chain seq x y z
N MET A 1 30.53 13.07 -1.07
CA MET A 1 29.05 13.08 -1.08
C MET A 1 28.58 11.69 -0.64
N ASN A 2 28.43 11.42 0.66
CA ASN A 2 28.03 10.10 1.19
C ASN A 2 26.80 10.19 2.11
N SER A 3 25.87 11.12 1.84
CA SER A 3 24.63 11.24 2.63
C SER A 3 23.48 10.58 1.89
N GLY A 4 22.71 9.73 2.57
CA GLY A 4 21.54 9.04 1.99
C GLY A 4 20.37 9.98 1.69
N ALA A 5 19.47 9.55 0.80
CA ALA A 5 18.32 10.34 0.30
C ALA A 5 17.40 10.86 1.43
N PHE A 6 17.29 10.12 2.54
CA PHE A 6 16.56 10.56 3.73
C PHE A 6 17.06 11.91 4.27
N TYR A 7 18.38 12.15 4.28
CA TYR A 7 18.96 13.38 4.80
C TYR A 7 19.03 14.52 3.76
N THR A 8 19.04 14.18 2.48
CA THR A 8 19.26 15.14 1.39
C THR A 8 17.98 15.54 0.66
N GLY A 9 16.92 14.77 0.80
CA GLY A 9 15.70 14.91 -0.01
C GLY A 9 15.91 14.66 -1.51
N THR A 10 17.11 14.22 -1.92
CA THR A 10 17.48 14.04 -3.31
C THR A 10 17.67 12.55 -3.60
N TYR A 11 16.82 12.02 -4.49
CA TYR A 11 16.92 10.65 -4.96
C TYR A 11 17.75 10.58 -6.24
N ARG A 12 18.66 9.61 -6.29
CA ARG A 12 19.53 9.38 -7.45
C ARG A 12 18.72 8.81 -8.60
N ASN A 13 18.73 9.48 -9.76
CA ASN A 13 18.14 8.93 -10.99
C ASN A 13 19.22 8.15 -11.77
N LEU A 14 19.28 6.83 -11.53
CA LEU A 14 20.31 5.97 -12.12
C LEU A 14 20.18 5.85 -13.65
N PHE A 15 18.95 5.88 -14.20
CA PHE A 15 18.75 5.87 -15.65
C PHE A 15 19.29 7.13 -16.31
N LYS A 16 19.08 8.31 -15.68
CA LYS A 16 19.64 9.56 -16.18
C LYS A 16 21.17 9.53 -16.21
N GLU A 17 21.81 8.96 -15.19
CA GLU A 17 23.26 8.79 -15.16
C GLU A 17 23.80 7.82 -16.22
N TYR A 18 22.98 6.84 -16.64
CA TYR A 18 23.29 5.94 -17.75
C TYR A 18 22.95 6.52 -19.13
N GLY A 19 22.54 7.79 -19.21
CA GLY A 19 22.39 8.53 -20.46
C GLY A 19 20.97 8.54 -21.05
N TYR A 20 19.97 8.02 -20.34
CA TYR A 20 18.57 8.14 -20.77
C TYR A 20 18.05 9.56 -20.49
N SER A 21 17.26 10.11 -21.42
CA SER A 21 16.61 11.40 -21.21
C SER A 21 15.48 11.28 -20.21
N GLU A 22 15.20 12.35 -19.46
CA GLU A 22 14.10 12.38 -18.47
C GLU A 22 12.76 12.05 -19.12
N THR A 23 12.49 12.58 -20.31
CA THR A 23 11.26 12.27 -21.07
C THR A 23 11.07 10.78 -21.33
N VAL A 24 12.15 10.05 -21.68
CA VAL A 24 12.08 8.61 -21.92
C VAL A 24 11.88 7.84 -20.62
N ILE A 25 12.52 8.28 -19.53
CA ILE A 25 12.39 7.66 -18.21
C ILE A 25 10.95 7.83 -17.69
N ASP A 26 10.43 9.04 -17.72
CA ASP A 26 9.08 9.34 -17.23
C ASP A 26 8.02 8.61 -18.07
N ALA A 27 8.18 8.58 -19.40
CA ALA A 27 7.30 7.82 -20.28
C ALA A 27 7.32 6.32 -19.92
N ARG A 28 8.50 5.75 -19.64
CA ARG A 28 8.62 4.34 -19.26
C ARG A 28 7.97 4.02 -17.92
N ILE A 29 8.09 4.92 -16.93
CA ILE A 29 7.42 4.79 -15.63
C ILE A 29 5.90 4.79 -15.82
N GLN A 30 5.37 5.73 -16.59
CA GLN A 30 3.93 5.84 -16.84
C GLN A 30 3.40 4.66 -17.66
N GLU A 31 4.13 4.23 -18.69
CA GLU A 31 3.80 3.04 -19.48
C GLU A 31 3.71 1.81 -18.58
N THR A 32 4.73 1.57 -17.75
CA THR A 32 4.76 0.40 -16.86
C THR A 32 3.60 0.41 -15.85
N TRP A 33 3.32 1.57 -15.24
CA TRP A 33 2.18 1.75 -14.35
C TRP A 33 0.86 1.44 -15.07
N ASN A 34 0.65 2.03 -16.25
CA ASN A 34 -0.58 1.81 -17.01
C ASN A 34 -0.74 0.35 -17.44
N THR A 35 0.32 -0.31 -17.89
CA THR A 35 0.27 -1.75 -18.23
C THR A 35 -0.13 -2.59 -17.02
N MET A 36 0.50 -2.39 -15.87
CA MET A 36 0.25 -3.22 -14.68
C MET A 36 -1.14 -2.97 -14.06
N PHE A 37 -1.66 -1.72 -14.12
CA PHE A 37 -2.90 -1.35 -13.43
C PHE A 37 -4.12 -1.25 -14.35
N PHE A 38 -3.93 -0.83 -15.59
CA PHE A 38 -5.03 -0.49 -16.51
C PHE A 38 -4.84 -1.10 -17.91
N GLY A 39 -3.87 -2.01 -18.06
CA GLY A 39 -3.56 -2.68 -19.32
C GLY A 39 -4.54 -3.79 -19.65
N ASP A 40 -4.15 -4.60 -20.63
CA ASP A 40 -4.94 -5.75 -21.09
C ASP A 40 -4.94 -6.87 -20.05
N GLU A 41 -5.87 -7.82 -20.19
CA GLU A 41 -6.09 -8.91 -19.23
C GLU A 41 -4.86 -9.80 -19.01
N ASP A 42 -4.01 -9.93 -20.02
CA ASP A 42 -2.80 -10.75 -19.98
C ASP A 42 -1.61 -10.07 -19.26
N GLU A 43 -1.73 -8.77 -18.96
CA GLU A 43 -0.64 -7.97 -18.38
C GLU A 43 -1.01 -7.32 -17.05
N ARG A 44 -2.28 -6.92 -16.88
CA ARG A 44 -2.73 -6.25 -15.66
C ARG A 44 -2.75 -7.22 -14.48
N ILE A 45 -2.41 -6.69 -13.32
CA ILE A 45 -2.47 -7.41 -12.04
C ILE A 45 -3.39 -6.72 -11.03
N TYR A 46 -3.91 -5.54 -11.35
CA TYR A 46 -4.92 -4.82 -10.57
C TYR A 46 -6.30 -4.97 -11.20
N PHE A 47 -7.31 -5.18 -10.36
CA PHE A 47 -8.70 -5.37 -10.78
C PHE A 47 -9.63 -4.53 -9.89
N GLU A 48 -10.44 -3.69 -10.53
CA GLU A 48 -11.54 -2.98 -9.86
C GLU A 48 -12.74 -3.90 -9.70
N VAL A 49 -13.38 -3.86 -8.53
CA VAL A 49 -14.57 -4.67 -8.21
C VAL A 49 -15.84 -3.84 -8.36
N ASP A 50 -15.83 -2.64 -7.79
CA ASP A 50 -16.91 -1.65 -7.84
C ASP A 50 -16.31 -0.24 -7.71
N ASP A 51 -17.12 0.79 -7.43
CA ASP A 51 -16.67 2.18 -7.31
C ASP A 51 -15.67 2.45 -6.17
N SER A 52 -15.51 1.51 -5.23
CA SER A 52 -14.79 1.73 -3.97
C SER A 52 -13.77 0.65 -3.61
N LEU A 53 -13.72 -0.43 -4.39
CA LEU A 53 -12.93 -1.62 -4.11
C LEU A 53 -12.09 -2.05 -5.31
N GLY A 54 -10.89 -2.54 -5.02
CA GLY A 54 -10.01 -3.17 -6.01
C GLY A 54 -8.99 -4.07 -5.33
N TYR A 55 -8.42 -5.00 -6.06
CA TYR A 55 -7.43 -5.95 -5.53
C TYR A 55 -6.27 -6.18 -6.50
N MET A 56 -5.17 -6.71 -5.95
CA MET A 56 -4.03 -7.21 -6.71
C MET A 56 -4.12 -8.73 -6.80
N LEU A 57 -4.17 -9.28 -8.01
CA LEU A 57 -4.31 -10.71 -8.24
C LEU A 57 -2.92 -11.37 -8.36
N ASP A 58 -2.69 -12.43 -7.59
CA ASP A 58 -1.66 -13.42 -7.92
C ASP A 58 -2.20 -14.30 -9.06
N THR A 59 -1.80 -14.00 -10.29
CA THR A 59 -2.25 -14.71 -11.49
C THR A 59 -1.75 -16.16 -11.56
N GLY A 60 -0.72 -16.52 -10.79
CA GLY A 60 -0.19 -17.88 -10.73
C GLY A 60 -1.00 -18.80 -9.82
N ASN A 61 -1.59 -18.24 -8.76
CA ASN A 61 -2.34 -19.00 -7.75
C ASN A 61 -3.85 -18.71 -7.74
N ILE A 62 -4.28 -17.67 -8.46
CA ILE A 62 -5.67 -17.19 -8.53
C ILE A 62 -6.20 -16.84 -7.14
N ASP A 63 -5.38 -16.13 -6.37
CA ASP A 63 -5.72 -15.60 -5.05
C ASP A 63 -5.22 -14.15 -4.86
N VAL A 64 -5.70 -13.50 -3.81
CA VAL A 64 -5.36 -12.14 -3.41
C VAL A 64 -4.60 -12.22 -2.11
N ARG A 65 -3.36 -11.70 -2.11
CA ARG A 65 -2.42 -11.84 -1.00
C ARG A 65 -2.07 -10.52 -0.35
N THR A 66 -1.75 -10.56 0.94
CA THR A 66 -1.35 -9.35 1.69
C THR A 66 -0.10 -8.72 1.09
N GLU A 67 0.83 -9.55 0.61
CA GLU A 67 2.00 -9.14 -0.19
C GLU A 67 1.58 -8.28 -1.40
N GLY A 68 0.79 -8.85 -2.31
CA GLY A 68 0.34 -8.16 -3.53
C GLY A 68 -0.44 -6.88 -3.22
N MET A 69 -1.38 -6.93 -2.28
CA MET A 69 -2.18 -5.78 -1.87
C MET A 69 -1.32 -4.65 -1.31
N SER A 70 -0.39 -4.96 -0.42
CA SER A 70 0.51 -3.99 0.20
C SER A 70 1.51 -3.40 -0.80
N TYR A 71 1.98 -4.20 -1.77
CA TYR A 71 2.79 -3.72 -2.89
C TYR A 71 2.01 -2.77 -3.79
N GLY A 72 0.76 -3.11 -4.13
CA GLY A 72 -0.11 -2.24 -4.91
C GLY A 72 -0.34 -0.89 -4.22
N MET A 73 -0.57 -0.89 -2.90
CA MET A 73 -0.69 0.35 -2.11
C MET A 73 0.61 1.17 -2.14
N MET A 74 1.78 0.53 -2.00
CA MET A 74 3.07 1.21 -2.10
C MET A 74 3.28 1.81 -3.50
N MET A 75 2.96 1.09 -4.56
CA MET A 75 3.04 1.60 -5.94
C MET A 75 2.11 2.81 -6.13
N ALA A 76 0.85 2.70 -5.67
CA ALA A 76 -0.15 3.75 -5.82
C ALA A 76 0.25 5.05 -5.11
N VAL A 77 0.75 4.98 -3.87
CA VAL A 77 1.19 6.19 -3.15
C VAL A 77 2.45 6.81 -3.78
N GLN A 78 3.38 6.01 -4.29
CA GLN A 78 4.56 6.53 -5.00
C GLN A 78 4.17 7.22 -6.32
N MET A 79 3.17 6.68 -7.02
CA MET A 79 2.60 7.25 -8.25
C MET A 79 1.59 8.39 -7.99
N ASN A 80 1.40 8.80 -6.74
CA ASN A 80 0.42 9.82 -6.35
C ASN A 80 -1.04 9.50 -6.75
N ASN A 81 -1.40 8.22 -6.83
CA ASN A 81 -2.75 7.80 -7.21
C ASN A 81 -3.55 7.39 -5.97
N GLN A 82 -4.29 8.33 -5.40
CA GLN A 82 -5.08 8.12 -4.18
C GLN A 82 -6.29 7.21 -4.41
N ASP A 83 -6.87 7.21 -5.60
CA ASP A 83 -8.05 6.40 -5.91
C ASP A 83 -7.71 4.90 -5.87
N VAL A 84 -6.67 4.47 -6.59
CA VAL A 84 -6.18 3.08 -6.55
C VAL A 84 -5.76 2.68 -5.14
N PHE A 85 -5.08 3.57 -4.42
CA PHE A 85 -4.68 3.31 -3.03
C PHE A 85 -5.88 3.02 -2.14
N ASN A 86 -6.91 3.87 -2.20
CA ASN A 86 -8.10 3.73 -1.39
C ASN A 86 -8.86 2.45 -1.73
N ARG A 87 -9.00 2.12 -3.02
CA ARG A 87 -9.65 0.89 -3.48
C ARG A 87 -8.99 -0.37 -2.93
N LEU A 88 -7.66 -0.43 -2.99
CA LEU A 88 -6.85 -1.53 -2.45
C LEU A 88 -6.98 -1.63 -0.93
N TRP A 89 -6.90 -0.50 -0.23
CA TRP A 89 -7.02 -0.48 1.23
C TRP A 89 -8.41 -0.89 1.70
N ASN A 90 -9.46 -0.39 1.05
CA ASN A 90 -10.84 -0.74 1.37
C ASN A 90 -11.10 -2.23 1.18
N TRP A 91 -10.58 -2.84 0.10
CA TRP A 91 -10.70 -4.29 -0.11
C TRP A 91 -9.95 -5.07 0.97
N THR A 92 -8.72 -4.65 1.28
CA THR A 92 -7.89 -5.25 2.34
C THR A 92 -8.63 -5.24 3.68
N MET A 93 -9.18 -4.10 4.08
CA MET A 93 -9.91 -3.96 5.35
C MET A 93 -11.22 -4.74 5.36
N LYS A 94 -11.95 -4.76 4.24
CA LYS A 94 -13.23 -5.45 4.13
C LYS A 94 -13.08 -6.97 4.20
N TYR A 95 -12.07 -7.52 3.53
CA TYR A 95 -11.98 -8.96 3.30
C TYR A 95 -10.84 -9.66 4.02
N MET A 96 -9.72 -8.98 4.30
CA MET A 96 -8.54 -9.61 4.87
C MET A 96 -8.43 -9.37 6.38
N PHE A 97 -8.87 -8.22 6.88
CA PHE A 97 -8.74 -7.88 8.31
C PHE A 97 -9.44 -8.90 9.22
N LEU A 98 -8.72 -9.32 10.27
CA LEU A 98 -9.17 -10.31 11.25
C LEU A 98 -9.63 -9.59 12.52
N THR A 99 -10.92 -9.70 12.85
CA THR A 99 -11.50 -9.09 14.05
C THR A 99 -11.54 -10.03 15.26
N GLU A 100 -11.36 -11.33 15.03
CA GLU A 100 -11.49 -12.39 16.04
C GLU A 100 -10.42 -13.47 15.84
N GLY A 101 -10.22 -14.31 16.86
CA GLY A 101 -9.23 -15.39 16.86
C GLY A 101 -7.85 -14.97 17.36
N GLU A 102 -6.89 -15.91 17.32
CA GLU A 102 -5.50 -15.71 17.75
C GLU A 102 -4.80 -14.55 17.02
N ASN A 103 -5.12 -14.39 15.73
CA ASN A 103 -4.52 -13.38 14.86
C ASN A 103 -5.40 -12.14 14.70
N ALA A 104 -6.35 -11.89 15.61
CA ALA A 104 -7.14 -10.66 15.60
C ALA A 104 -6.22 -9.42 15.60
N GLY A 105 -6.54 -8.44 14.76
CA GLY A 105 -5.72 -7.26 14.52
C GLY A 105 -4.70 -7.39 13.37
N TYR A 106 -4.55 -8.58 12.79
CA TYR A 106 -3.76 -8.81 11.58
C TYR A 106 -4.65 -9.03 10.34
N PHE A 107 -4.04 -9.36 9.20
CA PHE A 107 -4.71 -9.63 7.94
C PHE A 107 -4.55 -11.10 7.55
N ALA A 108 -5.62 -11.74 7.08
CA ALA A 108 -5.58 -13.05 6.44
C ALA A 108 -4.67 -12.98 5.21
N TRP A 109 -3.57 -13.74 5.21
CA TRP A 109 -2.52 -13.60 4.19
C TRP A 109 -2.98 -13.91 2.77
N SER A 110 -4.01 -14.74 2.60
CA SER A 110 -4.57 -15.14 1.32
C SER A 110 -6.11 -15.19 1.37
N CYS A 111 -6.74 -14.61 0.36
CA CYS A 111 -8.17 -14.63 0.10
C CYS A 111 -8.43 -14.98 -1.36
N SER A 112 -9.58 -15.56 -1.67
CA SER A 112 -10.08 -15.67 -3.04
C SER A 112 -10.46 -14.27 -3.59
N PRO A 113 -10.54 -14.07 -4.92
CA PRO A 113 -10.92 -12.78 -5.51
C PRO A 113 -12.31 -12.26 -5.07
N ASP A 114 -13.20 -13.15 -4.63
CA ASP A 114 -14.51 -12.79 -4.06
C ASP A 114 -14.44 -12.31 -2.59
N GLY A 115 -13.25 -12.35 -1.98
CA GLY A 115 -12.99 -11.95 -0.60
C GLY A 115 -13.10 -13.08 0.42
N THR A 116 -13.36 -14.33 0.01
CA THR A 116 -13.37 -15.48 0.90
C THR A 116 -11.96 -15.77 1.41
N LYS A 117 -11.76 -15.79 2.74
CA LYS A 117 -10.45 -16.06 3.34
C LYS A 117 -10.03 -17.52 3.11
N ASN A 118 -8.84 -17.72 2.53
CA ASN A 118 -8.25 -19.06 2.38
C ASN A 118 -7.50 -19.49 3.64
N SER A 119 -7.10 -18.53 4.48
CA SER A 119 -6.37 -18.73 5.73
C SER A 119 -6.74 -17.64 6.75
N TYR A 120 -6.54 -17.94 8.04
CA TYR A 120 -6.64 -16.99 9.14
C TYR A 120 -5.27 -16.66 9.75
N GLY A 121 -4.18 -17.12 9.14
CA GLY A 121 -2.82 -16.69 9.48
C GLY A 121 -2.42 -15.40 8.74
N PRO A 122 -1.52 -14.59 9.31
CA PRO A 122 -0.92 -13.43 8.64
C PRO A 122 0.39 -13.76 7.93
N ALA A 123 0.90 -12.80 7.14
CA ALA A 123 2.20 -12.85 6.48
C ALA A 123 2.95 -11.52 6.70
N PRO A 124 3.93 -11.48 7.64
CA PRO A 124 4.51 -10.25 8.21
C PRO A 124 5.07 -9.21 7.22
N ASP A 125 5.51 -9.67 6.06
CA ASP A 125 5.99 -8.85 4.95
C ASP A 125 4.88 -7.99 4.33
N GLY A 126 3.64 -8.48 4.30
CA GLY A 126 2.47 -7.66 3.96
C GLY A 126 2.23 -6.55 4.99
N GLU A 127 2.31 -6.86 6.29
CA GLU A 127 2.09 -5.87 7.36
C GLU A 127 3.09 -4.71 7.35
N GLU A 128 4.37 -4.96 7.07
CA GLU A 128 5.39 -3.90 7.02
C GLU A 128 5.17 -2.95 5.83
N TYR A 129 4.78 -3.49 4.66
CA TYR A 129 4.46 -2.67 3.49
C TYR A 129 3.16 -1.89 3.68
N PHE A 130 2.12 -2.50 4.25
CA PHE A 130 0.90 -1.77 4.60
C PHE A 130 1.21 -0.60 5.52
N ALA A 131 1.98 -0.83 6.59
CA ALA A 131 2.35 0.21 7.54
C ALA A 131 3.06 1.38 6.84
N LEU A 132 4.09 1.09 6.03
CA LEU A 132 4.87 2.13 5.36
C LEU A 132 4.07 2.87 4.28
N ALA A 133 3.26 2.16 3.50
CA ALA A 133 2.40 2.76 2.48
C ALA A 133 1.35 3.69 3.12
N LEU A 134 0.75 3.29 4.25
CA LEU A 134 -0.17 4.13 5.02
C LEU A 134 0.53 5.38 5.59
N PHE A 135 1.76 5.25 6.09
CA PHE A 135 2.54 6.42 6.50
C PHE A 135 2.81 7.37 5.33
N PHE A 136 3.24 6.87 4.17
CA PHE A 136 3.46 7.75 3.02
C PHE A 136 2.15 8.42 2.56
N ALA A 137 1.03 7.69 2.59
CA ALA A 137 -0.26 8.21 2.21
C ALA A 137 -0.71 9.33 3.16
N SER A 138 -0.50 9.18 4.47
CA SER A 138 -0.84 10.20 5.47
C SER A 138 -0.05 11.50 5.27
N HIS A 139 1.24 11.39 4.93
CA HIS A 139 2.11 12.54 4.70
C HIS A 139 1.84 13.21 3.34
N ARG A 140 1.47 12.44 2.32
CA ARG A 140 1.32 12.92 0.94
C ARG A 140 -0.04 13.58 0.68
N TRP A 141 -1.12 13.06 1.26
CA TRP A 141 -2.49 13.53 1.01
C TRP A 141 -3.12 14.26 2.21
N GLU A 142 -2.30 14.74 3.16
CA GLU A 142 -2.74 15.48 4.35
C GLU A 142 -3.93 14.83 5.09
N MET A 143 -3.93 13.49 5.20
CA MET A 143 -5.04 12.77 5.82
C MET A 143 -5.30 13.22 7.28
N GLU A 144 -4.35 13.89 7.95
CA GLU A 144 -4.57 14.46 9.30
C GLU A 144 -5.65 15.57 9.35
N LYS A 145 -5.90 16.34 8.28
CA LYS A 145 -6.87 17.46 8.33
C LYS A 145 -8.29 17.05 7.94
N GLU A 146 -8.45 16.01 7.12
CA GLU A 146 -9.75 15.52 6.66
C GLU A 146 -10.30 14.36 7.53
N PHE A 147 -9.65 14.09 8.66
CA PHE A 147 -10.10 13.15 9.70
C PHE A 147 -11.40 13.55 10.41
N SER A 148 -11.91 14.76 10.15
CA SER A 148 -13.06 15.33 10.85
C SER A 148 -14.41 15.07 10.16
N THR A 149 -14.49 14.87 8.84
CA THR A 149 -15.80 15.02 8.18
C THR A 149 -16.23 14.05 7.08
N THR A 150 -15.42 13.19 6.46
CA THR A 150 -15.98 12.38 5.34
C THR A 150 -15.37 11.01 5.02
N VAL A 151 -14.52 10.41 5.86
CA VAL A 151 -14.13 8.99 5.72
C VAL A 151 -14.68 8.19 6.89
N ASN A 152 -15.25 7.02 6.60
CA ASN A 152 -15.97 6.16 7.55
C ASN A 152 -15.17 6.01 8.85
N LYS A 153 -15.75 6.42 10.00
CA LYS A 153 -15.05 6.54 11.30
C LYS A 153 -14.29 5.27 11.70
N GLN A 154 -14.67 4.11 11.16
CA GLN A 154 -14.10 2.81 11.41
C GLN A 154 -12.72 2.64 10.74
N GLU A 155 -12.58 2.94 9.44
CA GLU A 155 -11.32 2.79 8.68
C GLU A 155 -10.24 3.74 9.17
N THR A 156 -10.64 4.98 9.43
CA THR A 156 -9.85 6.05 10.04
C THR A 156 -9.36 5.66 11.44
N TYR A 157 -10.22 5.00 12.24
CA TYR A 157 -9.84 4.46 13.56
C TYR A 157 -8.83 3.33 13.42
N TYR A 158 -8.98 2.40 12.48
CA TYR A 158 -8.03 1.30 12.29
C TYR A 158 -6.68 1.78 11.77
N ILE A 159 -6.63 2.72 10.83
CA ILE A 159 -5.36 3.34 10.40
C ILE A 159 -4.70 4.04 11.60
N HIS A 160 -5.46 4.83 12.37
CA HIS A 160 -4.91 5.56 13.52
C HIS A 160 -4.47 4.65 14.66
N VAL A 161 -5.22 3.58 14.95
CA VAL A 161 -4.89 2.58 15.97
C VAL A 161 -3.72 1.73 15.51
N TYR A 162 -3.74 1.22 14.27
CA TYR A 162 -2.64 0.43 13.70
C TYR A 162 -1.35 1.25 13.64
N ILE A 163 -1.42 2.49 13.14
CA ILE A 163 -0.28 3.41 13.14
C ILE A 163 0.15 3.74 14.57
N LYS A 164 -0.75 4.09 15.50
CA LYS A 164 -0.37 4.41 16.89
C LYS A 164 0.25 3.23 17.62
N GLU A 165 -0.35 2.06 17.56
CA GLU A 165 0.15 0.85 18.22
C GLU A 165 1.52 0.44 17.66
N LYS A 166 1.70 0.48 16.33
CA LYS A 166 2.99 0.19 15.69
C LYS A 166 4.03 1.30 15.92
N MET A 167 3.62 2.57 16.00
CA MET A 167 4.49 3.70 16.41
C MET A 167 4.97 3.55 17.85
N GLU A 168 4.10 3.13 18.77
CA GLU A 168 4.46 2.88 20.17
C GLU A 168 5.42 1.70 20.29
N LEU A 169 5.24 0.65 19.50
CA LEU A 169 6.19 -0.47 19.37
C LEU A 169 7.54 -0.03 18.79
N ALA A 170 7.55 0.75 17.70
CA ALA A 170 8.78 1.28 17.09
C ALA A 170 9.55 2.24 18.04
N THR A 171 8.82 3.04 18.82
CA THR A 171 9.41 3.93 19.84
C THR A 171 10.01 3.13 21.00
N ARG A 172 9.39 2.00 21.40
CA ARG A 172 9.93 1.05 22.39
C ARG A 172 11.19 0.32 21.89
N CYS A 173 11.32 0.10 20.60
CA CYS A 173 12.53 -0.42 19.95
C CYS A 173 13.63 0.63 19.68
N GLY A 174 13.47 1.87 20.17
CA GLY A 174 14.53 2.88 20.15
C GLY A 174 14.54 3.81 18.93
N ILE A 175 13.53 3.74 18.05
CA ILE A 175 13.38 4.71 16.96
C ILE A 175 12.66 5.94 17.55
N ARG A 176 13.44 6.99 17.87
CA ARG A 176 12.89 8.23 18.42
C ARG A 176 12.06 8.97 17.36
N LYS A 177 10.90 9.49 17.78
CA LYS A 177 10.18 10.57 17.08
C LYS A 177 11.15 11.71 16.78
N ILE A 178 11.27 12.09 15.51
CA ILE A 178 11.93 13.31 15.09
C ILE A 178 10.88 14.42 15.16
N SER A 179 11.14 15.40 16.02
CA SER A 179 10.38 16.65 16.16
C SER A 179 10.63 17.59 14.99
#